data_AF-A0A848UD86-F1
#
_entry.id   AF-A0A848UD86-F1
#
_cell.length_a   1.000
_cell.length_b   1.000
_cell.length_c   1.000
_cell.angle_alpha   90.00
_cell.angle_beta   90.00
_cell.angle_gamma   90.00
#
_symmetry.space_group_name_H-M   'P 1'
#
loop_
_entity.id
_entity.type
_entity.pdbx_description
1 polymer ?
#
loop_
_entity_poly.entity_id
_entity_poly.type
_entity_poly.pdbx_seq_one_letter_code
_entity_poly.pdbx_strand_id
1 'polypeptide(L)'
;MRYLNLLLCTLMLVFIAVQYNDPDGLSWMLIYSVPAIWCAIAAFRRSWLRQPVPRALLLASLAAAVAGMVLFWPSTPHWWASEVWYDTETAREGMGMMIVVAVLCIVWISGRRRVAPDA
;
A
#
# COMPACT_ATOMS: atom_id res chain seq x y z
N MET A 1 6.95 15.03 3.62
CA MET A 1 6.47 13.68 3.22
C MET A 1 7.49 12.55 3.43
N ARG A 2 8.81 12.82 3.51
CA ARG A 2 9.81 11.75 3.71
C ARG A 2 9.50 10.87 4.93
N TYR A 3 9.31 11.47 6.10
CA TYR A 3 9.01 10.74 7.33
C TYR A 3 7.70 9.95 7.27
N LEU A 4 6.65 10.51 6.67
CA LEU A 4 5.40 9.78 6.44
C LEU A 4 5.62 8.53 5.57
N ASN A 5 6.38 8.65 4.47
CA ASN A 5 6.67 7.50 3.63
C ASN A 5 7.58 6.48 4.32
N LEU A 6 8.50 6.91 5.19
CA LEU A 6 9.29 5.98 6.01
C LEU A 6 8.40 5.22 6.99
N LEU A 7 7.52 5.92 7.70
CA LEU A 7 6.56 5.31 8.62
C LEU A 7 5.69 4.28 7.90
N LEU A 8 5.14 4.64 6.74
CA LEU A 8 4.31 3.73 5.95
C LEU A 8 5.11 2.55 5.39
N CYS A 9 6.36 2.77 4.95
CA CYS A 9 7.26 1.70 4.54
C CYS A 9 7.47 0.69 5.68
N THR A 10 7.83 1.18 6.87
CA THR A 10 8.00 0.35 8.06
C THR A 10 6.71 -0.39 8.42
N LEU A 11 5.56 0.26 8.35
CA LEU A 11 4.27 -0.39 8.59
C LEU A 11 4.00 -1.53 7.61
N MET A 12 4.25 -1.32 6.31
CA MET A 12 4.09 -2.39 5.30
C MET A 12 5.06 -3.54 5.55
N LEU A 13 6.30 -3.27 5.96
CA LEU A 13 7.25 -4.32 6.33
C LEU A 13 6.80 -5.10 7.57
N VAL A 14 6.19 -4.44 8.55
CA VAL A 14 5.57 -5.12 9.70
C VAL A 14 4.42 -6.01 9.24
N PHE A 15 3.57 -5.54 8.33
CA PHE A 15 2.49 -6.37 7.79
C PHE A 15 3.02 -7.59 7.04
N ILE A 16 4.07 -7.43 6.23
CA ILE A 16 4.78 -8.56 5.60
C ILE A 16 5.27 -9.57 6.65
N ALA A 17 5.85 -9.11 7.76
CA ALA A 17 6.32 -9.99 8.82
C ALA A 17 5.16 -10.73 9.53
N VAL A 18 4.02 -10.08 9.72
CA VAL A 18 2.85 -10.74 10.34
C VAL A 18 2.33 -11.90 9.48
N GLN A 19 2.47 -11.82 8.15
CA GLN A 19 2.02 -12.86 7.22
C GLN A 19 2.76 -14.20 7.34
N TYR A 20 3.87 -14.28 8.08
CA TYR A 20 4.49 -15.57 8.38
C TYR A 20 3.58 -16.51 9.19
N ASN A 21 2.51 -15.98 9.79
CA ASN A 21 1.53 -16.75 10.56
C ASN A 21 0.34 -17.26 9.72
N ASP A 22 0.23 -16.85 8.45
CA ASP A 22 -0.92 -17.14 7.59
C ASP A 22 -0.57 -18.17 6.50
N PRO A 23 -1.46 -19.12 6.19
CA PRO A 23 -1.22 -20.18 5.21
C PRO A 23 -1.08 -19.67 3.76
N ASP A 24 -1.75 -18.57 3.43
CA ASP A 24 -1.70 -17.85 2.16
C ASP A 24 -0.75 -16.63 2.21
N GLY A 25 0.00 -16.49 3.30
CA GLY A 25 0.78 -15.30 3.63
C GLY A 25 1.78 -14.88 2.56
N LEU A 26 2.33 -15.82 1.77
CA LEU A 26 3.26 -15.49 0.68
C LEU A 26 2.65 -14.54 -0.35
N SER A 27 1.37 -14.73 -0.71
CA SER A 27 0.67 -13.85 -1.65
C SER A 27 0.54 -12.44 -1.09
N TRP A 28 0.15 -12.32 0.17
CA TRP A 28 0.02 -11.04 0.88
C TRP A 28 1.35 -10.35 1.11
N MET A 29 2.42 -11.08 1.39
CA MET A 29 3.78 -10.53 1.46
C MET A 29 4.18 -9.87 0.14
N LEU A 30 3.88 -10.52 -1.00
CA LEU A 30 4.13 -9.95 -2.33
C LEU A 30 3.28 -8.70 -2.57
N ILE A 31 1.98 -8.74 -2.22
CA ILE A 31 1.08 -7.59 -2.35
C ILE A 31 1.58 -6.40 -1.52
N TYR A 32 1.92 -6.60 -0.24
CA TYR A 32 2.41 -5.54 0.65
C TYR A 32 3.82 -5.04 0.29
N SER A 33 4.63 -5.84 -0.41
CA SER A 33 5.94 -5.40 -0.89
C SER A 33 5.84 -4.25 -1.89
N VAL A 34 4.75 -4.19 -2.69
CA VAL A 34 4.54 -3.14 -3.70
C VAL A 34 4.46 -1.74 -3.08
N PRO A 35 3.53 -1.44 -2.16
CA PRO A 35 3.50 -0.14 -1.49
C PRO A 35 4.75 0.09 -0.64
N ALA A 36 5.36 -0.93 -0.03
CA ALA A 36 6.60 -0.78 0.74
C ALA A 36 7.75 -0.23 -0.13
N ILE A 37 7.96 -0.80 -1.31
CA ILE A 37 8.98 -0.37 -2.28
C ILE A 37 8.69 1.07 -2.73
N TRP A 38 7.45 1.38 -3.08
CA TRP A 38 7.06 2.72 -3.49
C TRP A 38 7.24 3.77 -2.39
N CYS A 39 6.93 3.42 -1.14
CA CYS A 39 7.20 4.27 0.02
C CYS A 39 8.70 4.51 0.22
N ALA A 40 9.54 3.48 0.10
CA ALA A 40 11.00 3.63 0.17
C ALA A 40 11.51 4.57 -0.93
N ILE A 41 11.06 4.38 -2.17
CA ILE A 41 11.38 5.28 -3.29
C ILE A 41 10.94 6.71 -2.98
N ALA A 42 9.71 6.92 -2.50
CA ALA A 42 9.21 8.24 -2.16
C ALA A 42 9.99 8.92 -1.03
N ALA A 43 10.53 8.14 -0.08
CA ALA A 43 11.32 8.62 1.03
C ALA A 43 12.75 9.02 0.62
N PHE A 44 13.41 8.22 -0.23
CA PHE A 44 14.84 8.37 -0.53
C PHE A 44 15.14 8.94 -1.92
N ARG A 45 14.26 8.71 -2.90
CA ARG A 45 14.46 9.08 -4.31
C ARG A 45 13.22 9.76 -4.88
N ARG A 46 12.65 10.71 -4.13
CA ARG A 46 11.40 11.39 -4.48
C ARG A 46 11.37 12.00 -5.88
N SER A 47 12.48 12.55 -6.37
CA SER A 47 12.61 13.11 -7.73
C SER A 47 12.40 12.05 -8.82
N TRP A 48 12.72 10.79 -8.54
CA TRP A 48 12.54 9.66 -9.46
C TRP A 48 11.06 9.41 -9.79
N LEU A 49 10.15 9.65 -8.84
CA LEU A 49 8.70 9.55 -9.05
C LEU A 49 8.15 10.53 -10.09
N ARG A 50 8.93 11.54 -10.46
CA ARG A 50 8.55 12.54 -11.47
C ARG A 50 8.96 12.13 -12.88
N GLN A 51 9.84 11.13 -13.02
CA GLN A 51 10.24 10.58 -14.30
C GLN A 51 9.08 9.78 -14.92
N PRO A 52 8.97 9.73 -16.26
CA PRO A 52 7.82 9.14 -16.94
C PRO A 52 7.65 7.65 -16.63
N VAL A 53 8.74 6.88 -16.64
CA VAL A 53 8.69 5.41 -16.42
C VAL A 53 8.27 5.05 -14.98
N PRO A 54 8.94 5.53 -13.90
CA PRO A 54 8.49 5.26 -12.53
C PRO A 54 7.07 5.75 -12.26
N ARG A 55 6.68 6.88 -12.87
CA ARG A 55 5.32 7.41 -12.72
C ARG A 55 4.27 6.51 -13.37
N ALA A 56 4.56 5.96 -14.55
CA ALA A 56 3.69 5.00 -15.22
C ALA A 56 3.58 3.70 -14.42
N LEU A 57 4.70 3.19 -13.89
CA LEU A 57 4.70 2.00 -13.03
C LEU A 57 3.91 2.21 -11.74
N LEU A 58 4.05 3.37 -11.08
CA LEU A 58 3.26 3.70 -9.89
C LEU A 58 1.76 3.76 -10.20
N LEU A 59 1.38 4.34 -11.36
CA LEU A 59 -0.01 4.33 -11.81
C LEU A 59 -0.52 2.91 -12.09
N ALA A 60 0.30 2.07 -12.72
CA ALA A 60 -0.04 0.67 -12.97
C ALA A 60 -0.22 -0.10 -11.65
N SER A 61 0.68 0.08 -10.68
CA SER A 61 0.53 -0.49 -9.34
C SER A 61 -0.75 -0.02 -8.65
N LEU A 62 -1.08 1.28 -8.75
CA LEU A 62 -2.30 1.83 -8.16
C LEU A 62 -3.55 1.28 -8.84
N ALA A 63 -3.57 1.19 -10.17
CA ALA A 63 -4.69 0.63 -10.92
C ALA A 63 -4.90 -0.85 -10.59
N ALA A 64 -3.82 -1.64 -10.54
CA ALA A 64 -3.86 -3.03 -10.12
C ALA A 64 -4.36 -3.19 -8.67
N ALA A 65 -3.91 -2.33 -7.75
CA ALA A 65 -4.37 -2.34 -6.37
C ALA A 65 -5.86 -2.00 -6.25
N VAL A 66 -6.36 -1.03 -7.02
CA VAL A 66 -7.79 -0.70 -7.05
C VAL A 66 -8.61 -1.85 -7.63
N ALA A 67 -8.13 -2.48 -8.71
CA ALA A 67 -8.78 -3.67 -9.24
C ALA A 67 -8.81 -4.82 -8.22
N GLY A 68 -7.69 -5.08 -7.53
CA GLY A 68 -7.63 -6.05 -6.45
C GLY A 68 -8.58 -5.70 -5.29
N MET A 69 -8.67 -4.42 -4.88
CA MET A 69 -9.62 -3.99 -3.84
C MET A 69 -11.07 -4.27 -4.22
N VAL A 70 -11.43 -4.12 -5.50
CA VAL A 70 -12.78 -4.46 -5.99
C VAL A 70 -13.00 -5.98 -5.99
N LEU A 71 -11.99 -6.77 -6.38
CA LEU A 71 -12.07 -8.23 -6.42
C LEU A 71 -12.15 -8.86 -5.03
N PHE A 72 -11.38 -8.33 -4.08
CA PHE A 72 -11.34 -8.76 -2.68
C PHE A 72 -12.33 -7.98 -1.81
N TRP A 73 -13.32 -7.30 -2.40
CA TRP A 73 -14.27 -6.52 -1.62
C TRP A 73 -15.02 -7.43 -0.63
N PRO A 74 -15.02 -7.13 0.68
CA PRO A 74 -15.65 -8.02 1.66
C PRO A 74 -17.16 -8.12 1.43
N SER A 75 -17.67 -9.35 1.33
CA SER A 75 -19.11 -9.62 1.21
C SER A 75 -19.80 -9.76 2.57
N THR A 76 -19.05 -10.01 3.63
CA THR A 76 -19.56 -10.20 4.99
C THR A 76 -20.12 -8.90 5.56
N PRO A 77 -21.35 -8.86 6.09
CA PRO A 77 -21.88 -7.67 6.76
C PRO A 77 -20.97 -7.24 7.92
N HIS A 78 -20.84 -5.93 8.13
CA HIS A 78 -20.00 -5.38 9.22
C HIS A 78 -18.53 -5.84 9.17
N TRP A 79 -18.00 -6.11 7.97
CA TRP A 79 -16.61 -6.53 7.75
C TRP A 79 -15.55 -5.61 8.36
N TRP A 80 -15.89 -4.37 8.74
CA TRP A 80 -15.00 -3.43 9.42
C TRP A 80 -14.91 -3.64 10.94
N ALA A 81 -15.83 -4.42 11.52
CA ALA A 81 -15.88 -4.65 12.96
C ALA A 81 -14.80 -5.67 13.38
N SER A 82 -14.15 -5.43 14.52
CA SER A 82 -13.02 -6.23 15.02
C SER A 82 -13.31 -7.72 15.10
N GLU A 83 -14.47 -8.04 15.64
CA GLU A 83 -15.01 -9.38 15.81
C GLU A 83 -15.32 -10.08 14.48
N VAL A 84 -15.40 -9.34 13.38
CA VAL A 84 -15.63 -9.91 12.05
C VAL A 84 -14.31 -10.10 11.32
N TRP A 85 -13.51 -9.04 11.17
CA TRP A 85 -12.32 -9.12 10.33
C TRP A 85 -11.18 -9.93 10.95
N TYR A 86 -11.15 -10.09 12.28
CA TYR A 86 -10.14 -10.91 12.92
C TYR A 86 -10.30 -12.39 12.53
N ASP A 87 -11.55 -12.87 12.53
CA ASP A 87 -11.89 -14.27 12.28
C ASP A 87 -12.27 -14.56 10.82
N THR A 88 -12.63 -13.55 10.04
CA THR A 88 -13.06 -13.70 8.65
C THR A 88 -11.95 -13.30 7.68
N GLU A 89 -11.36 -14.30 7.03
CA GLU A 89 -10.29 -14.13 6.04
C GLU A 89 -10.65 -13.09 4.96
N THR A 90 -11.79 -13.23 4.28
CA THR A 90 -12.20 -12.32 3.19
C THR A 90 -12.36 -10.86 3.64
N ALA A 91 -12.74 -10.63 4.90
CA ALA A 91 -12.80 -9.29 5.46
C ALA A 91 -11.39 -8.72 5.71
N ARG A 92 -10.49 -9.53 6.29
CA ARG A 92 -9.08 -9.18 6.50
C ARG A 92 -8.37 -8.86 5.19
N GLU A 93 -8.53 -9.71 4.19
CA GLU A 93 -7.98 -9.56 2.84
C GLU A 93 -8.46 -8.28 2.15
N GLY A 94 -9.78 -8.04 2.14
CA GLY A 94 -10.36 -6.86 1.53
C GLY A 94 -9.89 -5.57 2.18
N MET A 95 -9.81 -5.53 3.51
CA MET A 95 -9.21 -4.38 4.22
C MET A 95 -7.71 -4.23 3.94
N GLY A 96 -6.97 -5.33 3.81
CA GLY A 96 -5.58 -5.32 3.36
C GLY A 96 -5.41 -4.59 2.02
N MET A 97 -6.28 -4.88 1.05
CA MET A 97 -6.28 -4.19 -0.25
C MET A 97 -6.64 -2.69 -0.13
N MET A 98 -7.58 -2.33 0.75
CA MET A 98 -7.91 -0.92 1.01
C MET A 98 -6.69 -0.16 1.55
N ILE A 99 -5.92 -0.78 2.44
CA ILE A 99 -4.68 -0.21 2.97
C ILE A 99 -3.64 -0.05 1.85
N VAL A 100 -3.45 -1.06 1.00
CA VAL A 100 -2.52 -0.98 -0.15
C VAL A 100 -2.86 0.21 -1.05
N VAL A 101 -4.14 0.38 -1.41
CA VAL A 101 -4.62 1.51 -2.21
C VAL A 101 -4.36 2.84 -1.51
N ALA A 102 -4.69 2.95 -0.22
CA ALA A 102 -4.48 4.17 0.56
C ALA A 102 -3.01 4.58 0.59
N VAL A 103 -2.10 3.62 0.82
CA VAL A 103 -0.65 3.88 0.84
C VAL A 103 -0.14 4.33 -0.53
N LEU A 104 -0.55 3.67 -1.62
CA LEU A 104 -0.16 4.06 -2.97
C LEU A 104 -0.68 5.46 -3.36
N CYS A 105 -1.89 5.83 -2.92
CA CYS A 105 -2.41 7.19 -3.06
C CYS A 105 -1.53 8.23 -2.32
N ILE A 106 -1.06 7.91 -1.11
CA ILE A 106 -0.15 8.79 -0.36
C ILE A 106 1.20 8.94 -1.08
N VAL A 107 1.76 7.86 -1.64
CA VAL A 107 2.98 7.90 -2.47
C VAL A 107 2.75 8.79 -3.70
N TRP A 108 1.62 8.64 -4.39
CA TRP A 108 1.25 9.44 -5.55
C TRP A 108 1.20 10.94 -5.24
N ILE A 109 0.53 11.30 -4.14
CA ILE A 109 0.48 12.69 -3.64
C ILE A 109 1.88 13.18 -3.27
N SER A 110 2.70 12.32 -2.65
CA SER A 110 4.08 12.62 -2.29
C SER A 110 4.93 12.92 -3.53
N GLY A 111 4.75 12.23 -4.66
CA GLY A 111 5.45 12.50 -5.91
C GLY A 111 5.08 13.85 -6.55
N ARG A 112 3.88 14.38 -6.26
CA ARG A 112 3.35 15.61 -6.88
C ARG A 112 3.72 16.91 -6.18
N ARG A 113 3.95 16.92 -4.85
CA ARG A 113 4.27 18.21 -4.18
C ARG A 113 5.63 18.73 -4.65
N ARG A 114 5.70 20.00 -5.04
CA ARG A 114 6.97 20.67 -5.35
C ARG A 114 7.83 20.72 -4.09
N VAL A 115 9.14 20.53 -4.23
CA VAL A 115 10.08 20.97 -3.19
C VAL A 115 10.13 22.49 -3.37
N ALA A 116 9.84 23.26 -2.31
CA ALA A 116 10.04 24.70 -2.38
C ALA A 116 11.52 24.93 -2.69
N PRO A 117 11.87 25.84 -3.63
CA PRO A 117 13.24 26.29 -3.73
C PRO A 117 13.62 26.87 -2.36
N ASP A 118 14.75 26.43 -1.81
CA ASP A 118 15.28 27.02 -0.59
C ASP A 118 15.45 28.53 -0.85
N ALA A 119 14.83 29.34 0.02
CA ALA A 119 14.86 30.80 -0.06
C ALA A 119 16.24 31.36 0.33
#